data_AF-A0A6J4QU36-F1
#
_entry.id   AF-A0A6J4QU36-F1
#
_cell.length_a   1.000
_cell.length_b   1.000
_cell.length_c   1.000
_cell.angle_alpha   90.00
_cell.angle_beta   90.00
_cell.angle_gamma   90.00
#
_symmetry.space_group_name_H-M   'P 1'
#
loop_
_entity.id
_entity.type
_entity.pdbx_description
1 polymer ?
#
loop_
_entity_poly.entity_id
_entity_poly.type
_entity_poly.pdbx_seq_one_letter_code
_entity_poly.pdbx_strand_id
1 'polypeptide(L)'
;MSVEELLPAYAAGELSAEESERVEVALAESQRLRVELSRYERLFVLLAAAAAEEVRVPADLRTHVTLQLTLNAYLDAAAGLLGGILGAYGKALVYFLRLA
;
A
#
# COMPACT_ATOMS: atom_id res chain seq x y z
N MET A 1 8.74 -20.11 9.88
CA MET A 1 9.46 -18.87 9.58
C MET A 1 10.91 -19.08 9.96
N SER A 2 11.82 -18.87 9.02
CA SER A 2 13.26 -19.04 9.28
C SER A 2 13.79 -17.90 10.15
N VAL A 3 14.89 -18.12 10.86
CA VAL A 3 15.53 -17.04 11.66
C VAL A 3 15.97 -15.88 10.77
N GLU A 4 16.38 -16.16 9.54
CA GLU A 4 16.79 -15.15 8.57
C GLU A 4 15.64 -14.21 8.19
N GLU A 5 14.43 -14.75 8.01
CA GLU A 5 13.21 -13.98 7.76
C GLU A 5 12.82 -13.09 8.95
N LEU A 6 13.25 -13.46 10.16
CA LEU A 6 12.96 -12.73 11.40
C LEU A 6 13.93 -11.57 11.66
N LEU A 7 15.13 -11.57 11.06
CA LEU A 7 16.17 -10.57 11.32
C LEU A 7 15.73 -9.10 11.08
N PRO A 8 15.00 -8.76 10.00
CA PRO A 8 14.56 -7.38 9.78
C PRO A 8 13.61 -6.91 10.89
N ALA A 9 12.65 -7.74 11.28
CA ALA A 9 11.68 -7.43 12.34
C ALA A 9 12.35 -7.40 13.72
N TYR A 10 13.36 -8.23 13.96
CA TYR A 10 14.19 -8.17 15.16
C TYR A 10 14.94 -6.84 15.24
N ALA A 11 15.59 -6.42 14.14
CA ALA A 11 16.30 -5.13 14.07
C ALA A 11 15.37 -3.92 14.24
N ALA A 12 14.11 -4.04 13.83
CA ALA A 12 13.08 -3.02 14.04
C ALA A 12 12.48 -3.03 15.46
N GLY A 13 12.75 -4.07 16.26
CA GLY A 13 12.14 -4.23 17.59
C GLY A 13 10.66 -4.64 17.56
N GLU A 14 10.21 -5.25 16.46
CA GLU A 14 8.80 -5.59 16.21
C GLU A 14 8.44 -7.05 16.56
N LEU A 15 9.41 -7.84 17.02
CA LEU A 15 9.19 -9.24 17.35
C LEU A 15 8.56 -9.44 18.73
N SER A 16 7.77 -10.51 18.84
CA SER A 16 7.34 -11.02 20.15
C SER A 16 8.55 -11.50 20.96
N ALA A 17 8.37 -11.66 22.28
CA ALA A 17 9.43 -12.14 23.17
C ALA A 17 9.93 -13.54 22.77
N GLU A 18 9.01 -14.44 22.39
CA GLU A 18 9.32 -15.82 21.97
C GLU A 18 10.06 -15.88 20.63
N GLU A 19 9.81 -14.93 19.73
CA GLU A 19 10.54 -14.80 18.46
C GLU A 19 11.93 -14.20 18.67
N SER A 20 12.02 -13.19 19.54
CA SER A 20 13.29 -12.55 19.90
C SER A 20 14.26 -13.55 20.53
N GLU A 21 13.81 -14.36 21.49
CA GLU A 21 14.63 -15.37 22.13
C GLU A 21 15.19 -16.39 21.12
N ARG A 22 14.36 -16.84 20.17
CA ARG A 22 14.81 -17.75 19.10
C ARG A 22 15.87 -17.13 18.21
N VAL A 23 15.74 -15.84 17.90
CA VAL A 23 16.72 -15.11 17.09
C VAL A 23 18.03 -14.93 17.86
N GLU A 24 17.97 -14.61 19.16
CA GLU A 24 19.14 -14.45 20.02
C GLU A 24 19.98 -15.72 20.14
N VAL A 25 19.33 -16.87 20.35
CA VAL A 25 20.00 -18.18 20.38
C VAL A 25 20.73 -18.43 19.06
N ALA A 26 20.07 -18.19 17.92
CA ALA A 26 20.68 -18.40 16.61
C ALA A 26 21.80 -17.40 16.29
N LEU A 27 21.71 -16.16 16.77
CA LEU A 27 22.77 -15.15 16.65
C LEU A 27 24.02 -15.51 17.46
N ALA A 28 23.84 -16.11 18.64
CA ALA A 28 24.94 -16.58 19.47
C ALA A 28 25.79 -17.64 18.73
N GLU A 29 25.11 -18.52 17.99
CA GLU A 29 25.75 -19.64 17.30
C GLU A 29 26.30 -19.29 15.91
N SER A 30 25.82 -18.22 15.27
CA SER A 30 26.16 -17.89 13.88
C SER A 30 26.73 -16.48 13.69
N GLN A 31 28.02 -16.41 13.37
CA GLN A 31 28.69 -15.17 12.97
C GLN A 31 28.05 -14.56 11.71
N ARG A 32 27.56 -15.40 10.78
CA ARG A 32 26.92 -14.91 9.54
C ARG A 32 25.64 -14.14 9.84
N LEU A 33 24.80 -14.66 10.75
CA LEU A 33 23.55 -13.98 11.12
C LEU A 33 23.82 -12.66 11.83
N ARG A 34 24.86 -12.58 12.67
CA ARG A 34 25.29 -11.31 13.29
C ARG A 34 25.72 -10.27 12.27
N VAL A 35 26.43 -10.69 11.22
CA VAL A 35 26.81 -9.78 10.11
C VAL A 35 25.57 -9.29 9.36
N GLU A 36 24.61 -10.17 9.06
CA GLU A 36 23.36 -9.75 8.40
C GLU A 36 22.53 -8.82 9.29
N LEU A 37 22.40 -9.11 10.58
CA LEU A 37 21.74 -8.21 11.53
C LEU A 37 22.34 -6.81 11.49
N SER A 38 23.67 -6.70 11.54
CA SER A 38 24.36 -5.40 11.48
C SER A 38 24.10 -4.63 10.18
N ARG A 39 23.78 -5.32 9.07
CA ARG A 39 23.40 -4.67 7.81
C ARG A 39 21.98 -4.10 7.90
N TYR A 40 21.04 -4.84 8.50
CA TYR A 40 19.69 -4.36 8.72
C TYR A 40 19.66 -3.16 9.68
N GLU A 41 20.42 -3.20 10.77
CA GLU A 41 20.54 -2.07 11.70
C GLU A 41 21.03 -0.80 10.98
N ARG A 42 22.08 -0.91 10.16
CA ARG A 42 22.58 0.22 9.35
C ARG A 42 21.54 0.73 8.37
N LEU A 43 20.80 -0.17 7.72
CA LEU A 43 19.73 0.20 6.80
C LEU A 43 18.62 0.98 7.53
N PHE A 44 18.21 0.53 8.71
CA PHE A 44 17.21 1.24 9.51
C PHE A 44 17.68 2.63 9.95
N VAL A 45 18.95 2.78 10.32
CA VAL A 45 19.52 4.11 10.61
C VAL A 45 19.46 5.03 9.39
N LEU A 46 19.81 4.52 8.20
CA LEU A 46 19.73 5.30 6.96
C LEU A 46 18.29 5.67 6.59
N LEU A 47 17.34 4.74 6.76
CA LEU A 47 15.92 5.00 6.52
C LEU A 47 15.35 6.02 7.51
N ALA A 48 15.72 5.93 8.79
CA ALA A 48 15.33 6.90 9.80
C ALA A 48 15.89 8.29 9.49
N ALA A 49 17.15 8.36 9.03
CA ALA A 49 17.75 9.62 8.58
C ALA A 49 17.02 10.20 7.36
N ALA A 50 16.71 9.38 6.36
CA ALA A 50 15.96 9.80 5.18
C ALA A 50 14.52 10.23 5.52
N ALA A 51 13.87 9.55 6.46
CA ALA A 51 12.54 9.93 6.94
C ALA A 51 12.54 11.23 7.76
N ALA A 52 13.66 11.54 8.41
CA ALA A 52 13.86 12.80 9.13
C ALA A 52 14.18 13.98 8.20
N GLU A 53 14.54 13.74 6.95
CA GLU A 53 14.66 14.82 5.97
C GLU A 53 13.27 15.42 5.70
N GLU A 54 13.19 16.76 5.71
CA GLU A 54 11.96 17.47 5.34
C GLU A 54 11.62 17.19 3.87
N VAL A 55 10.70 16.25 3.66
CA VAL A 55 10.07 16.05 2.35
C VAL A 55 9.22 17.29 2.08
N ARG A 56 9.72 18.20 1.24
CA ARG A 56 8.93 19.33 0.75
C ARG A 56 7.75 18.81 -0.06
N VAL A 57 6.59 18.82 0.56
CA VAL A 57 5.33 18.53 -0.13
C VAL A 57 5.11 19.61 -1.19
N PRO A 58 4.90 19.24 -2.47
CA PRO A 58 4.57 20.22 -3.51
C PRO A 58 3.35 21.04 -3.08
N ALA A 59 3.44 22.37 -3.15
CA ALA A 59 2.38 23.27 -2.69
C ALA A 59 1.01 22.95 -3.31
N ASP A 60 1.01 22.45 -4.56
CA ASP A 60 -0.19 22.18 -5.34
C ASP A 60 -0.70 20.74 -5.24
N LEU A 61 -0.10 19.89 -4.38
CA LEU A 61 -0.49 18.47 -4.28
C LEU A 61 -1.97 18.31 -3.95
N ARG A 62 -2.50 19.13 -3.03
CA ARG A 62 -3.92 19.13 -2.67
C ARG A 62 -4.80 19.46 -3.87
N THR A 63 -4.45 20.52 -4.59
CA THR A 63 -5.18 20.96 -5.79
C THR A 63 -5.22 19.86 -6.85
N HIS A 64 -4.08 19.20 -7.08
CA HIS A 64 -3.99 18.12 -8.06
C HIS A 64 -4.84 16.90 -7.69
N VAL A 65 -4.81 16.50 -6.41
CA VAL A 65 -5.62 15.38 -5.89
C VAL A 65 -7.11 15.71 -5.95
N THR A 66 -7.52 16.91 -5.53
CA THR A 66 -8.93 17.33 -5.59
C THR A 66 -9.45 17.36 -7.02
N LEU A 67 -8.63 17.82 -7.97
CA LEU A 67 -9.02 17.87 -9.37
C LEU A 67 -9.20 16.46 -9.96
N GLN A 68 -8.29 15.54 -9.67
CA GLN A 68 -8.42 14.13 -10.10
C GLN A 68 -9.66 13.45 -9.50
N LEU A 69 -9.93 13.64 -8.20
CA LEU A 69 -11.11 13.08 -7.55
C LEU A 69 -12.40 13.63 -8.16
N THR A 70 -12.44 14.94 -8.44
CA THR A 70 -13.61 15.59 -9.03
C THR A 70 -13.89 15.07 -10.44
N LEU A 71 -12.84 14.90 -11.26
CA LEU A 71 -12.96 14.34 -12.60
C LEU A 71 -13.47 12.91 -12.59
N ASN A 72 -12.93 12.06 -11.71
CA ASN A 72 -13.40 10.68 -11.59
C ASN A 72 -14.86 10.60 -11.14
N ALA A 73 -15.24 11.39 -10.13
CA ALA A 73 -16.63 11.46 -9.66
C ALA A 73 -17.58 11.95 -10.76
N TYR A 74 -17.16 12.93 -11.58
CA TYR A 74 -17.94 13.40 -12.72
C TYR A 74 -18.09 12.32 -13.80
N LEU A 75 -17.02 11.59 -14.13
CA LEU A 75 -17.06 10.51 -15.11
C LEU A 75 -17.97 9.36 -14.66
N ASP A 76 -17.91 8.98 -13.38
CA ASP A 76 -18.81 7.96 -12.81
C ASP A 76 -20.27 8.40 -12.86
N ALA A 77 -20.56 9.66 -12.52
CA ALA A 77 -21.89 10.22 -12.62
C ALA A 77 -22.40 10.26 -14.07
N ALA A 78 -21.53 10.64 -15.02
CA ALA A 78 -21.85 10.66 -16.45
C ALA A 78 -22.10 9.24 -17.01
N ALA A 79 -21.28 8.27 -16.61
CA ALA A 79 -21.46 6.88 -16.98
C ALA A 79 -22.76 6.30 -16.42
N GLY A 80 -23.11 6.62 -15.17
CA GLY A 80 -24.38 6.25 -14.56
C GLY A 80 -25.59 6.84 -15.30
N LEU A 81 -25.51 8.11 -15.70
CA LEU A 81 -26.54 8.77 -16.50
C LEU A 81 -26.70 8.12 -17.88
N LEU A 82 -25.60 7.90 -18.59
CA LEU A 82 -25.61 7.25 -19.91
C LEU A 82 -26.13 5.81 -19.82
N GLY A 83 -25.71 5.06 -18.80
CA GLY A 83 -26.22 3.72 -18.53
C GLY A 83 -27.72 3.70 -18.21
N GLY A 84 -28.21 4.68 -17.44
CA GLY A 84 -29.62 4.86 -17.15
C GLY A 84 -30.45 5.17 -18.40
N ILE A 85 -29.96 6.06 -19.25
CA ILE A 85 -30.60 6.43 -20.52
C ILE A 85 -30.63 5.21 -21.46
N LEU A 86 -29.47 4.58 -21.71
CA LEU A 86 -29.38 3.40 -22.59
C LEU A 86 -30.24 2.24 -22.07
N GLY A 87 -30.28 2.03 -20.75
CA GLY A 87 -31.14 1.03 -20.13
C GLY A 87 -32.63 1.32 -20.31
N ALA A 88 -33.05 2.58 -20.20
CA ALA A 88 -34.43 2.99 -20.41
C ALA A 88 -34.86 2.83 -21.88
N TYR A 89 -34.04 3.29 -22.83
CA TYR A 89 -34.31 3.13 -24.26
C TYR A 89 -34.24 1.66 -24.71
N GLY A 90 -33.30 0.88 -24.19
CA GLY A 90 -33.20 -0.55 -24.46
C GLY A 90 -34.44 -1.30 -23.97
N LYS A 91 -34.94 -1.00 -22.76
CA LYS A 91 -36.19 -1.58 -22.25
C LYS A 91 -37.40 -1.16 -23.09
N ALA A 92 -37.49 0.11 -23.50
CA ALA A 92 -38.57 0.59 -24.35
C ALA A 92 -38.57 -0.09 -25.74
N LEU A 93 -37.39 -0.31 -26.33
CA LEU A 93 -37.24 -0.97 -27.62
C LEU A 93 -37.58 -2.47 -27.54
N VAL A 94 -37.17 -3.15 -26.47
CA VAL A 94 -37.58 -4.54 -26.20
C VAL A 94 -39.09 -4.64 -25.97
N TYR A 95 -39.69 -3.69 -25.26
CA TYR A 95 -41.15 -3.62 -25.10
C TYR A 95 -41.86 -3.44 -26.43
N PHE A 96 -41.35 -2.52 -27.28
CA PHE A 96 -41.93 -2.25 -28.59
C PHE A 96 -41.84 -3.46 -29.53
N LEU A 97 -40.70 -4.17 -29.54
CA LEU A 97 -40.51 -5.38 -30.35
C LEU A 97 -41.25 -6.61 -29.84
N ARG A 98 -41.64 -6.63 -28.56
CA ARG A 98 -42.40 -7.73 -27.94
C ARG A 98 -43.91 -7.46 -27.90
N LEU A 99 -44.34 -6.33 -28.45
CA LEU A 99 -45.75 -5.95 -28.60
C LEU A 99 -46.13 -5.79 -30.09
N ALA A 100 -45.53 -6.62 -30.95
CA ALA A 100 -46.01 -6.97 -32.28
C ALA A 100 -46.22 -8.48 -32.34
#